data_AF-A0A533N9Y8-F1
#
_entry.id   AF-A0A533N9Y8-F1
#
_cell.length_a   1.000
_cell.length_b   1.000
_cell.length_c   1.000
_cell.angle_alpha   90.00
_cell.angle_beta   90.00
_cell.angle_gamma   90.00
#
_symmetry.space_group_name_H-M   'P 1'
#
loop_
_entity.id
_entity.type
_entity.pdbx_description
1 polymer ?
#
loop_
_entity_poly.entity_id
_entity_poly.type
_entity_poly.pdbx_seq_one_letter_code
_entity_poly.pdbx_strand_id
1 'polypeptide(L)' 'SGDFVPLGGNLIEHISKTIIMMEWTGVNKRMATLIKHRSREEGQKKELEITGEGIF' A
#
# COMPACT_ATOMS: atom_id res chain seq x y z
N SER A 1 9.56 -17.79 4.81
CA SER A 1 8.71 -16.85 4.05
C SER A 1 8.81 -15.52 4.76
N GLY A 2 9.43 -14.51 4.17
CA GLY A 2 9.60 -13.22 4.84
C GLY A 2 8.44 -12.31 4.48
N ASP A 3 7.68 -11.87 5.48
CA ASP A 3 6.66 -10.84 5.27
C ASP A 3 7.37 -9.51 4.94
N PHE A 4 6.90 -8.83 3.88
CA PHE A 4 7.42 -7.53 3.52
C PHE A 4 6.89 -6.50 4.52
N VAL A 5 7.76 -6.04 5.42
CA VAL A 5 7.45 -5.01 6.41
C VAL A 5 8.10 -3.68 6.03
N PRO A 6 7.46 -2.52 6.34
CA PRO A 6 8.08 -1.22 6.15
C PRO A 6 9.43 -1.12 6.88
N LEU A 7 10.41 -0.49 6.24
CA LEU A 7 11.66 -0.12 6.89
C LEU A 7 11.36 0.83 8.07
N GLY A 8 12.12 0.73 9.16
CA GLY A 8 11.87 1.51 10.38
C GLY A 8 11.00 0.80 11.43
N GLY A 9 10.52 -0.41 11.12
CA GLY A 9 9.90 -1.33 12.08
C GLY A 9 8.68 -0.74 12.79
N ASN A 10 8.47 -1.20 14.04
CA ASN A 10 7.27 -0.87 14.83
C ASN A 10 7.07 0.63 15.06
N LEU A 11 8.13 1.46 15.03
CA LEU A 11 8.00 2.90 15.23
C LEU A 11 7.20 3.54 14.08
N ILE A 12 7.57 3.25 12.84
CA ILE A 12 6.87 3.79 11.66
C ILE A 12 5.44 3.29 11.64
N GLU A 13 5.23 2.02 11.98
CA GLU A 13 3.88 1.48 12.08
C GLU A 13 3.06 2.25 13.13
N HIS A 14 3.59 2.43 14.34
CA HIS A 14 2.88 3.07 15.45
C HIS A 14 2.45 4.50 15.14
N ILE A 15 3.34 5.33 14.57
CA ILE A 15 3.06 6.74 14.27
C ILE A 15 2.20 6.93 13.01
N SER A 16 2.20 5.96 12.10
CA SER A 16 1.46 6.06 10.84
C SER A 16 -0.04 5.93 11.06
N LYS A 17 -0.81 6.85 10.49
CA LYS A 17 -2.29 6.83 10.52
C LYS A 17 -2.88 6.03 9.35
N THR A 18 -2.10 5.87 8.29
CA THR A 18 -2.44 5.14 7.08
C THR A 18 -1.18 4.48 6.51
N ILE A 19 -1.28 3.22 6.11
CA ILE A 19 -0.22 2.49 5.38
C ILE A 19 -0.88 1.79 4.20
N ILE A 20 -0.31 1.97 3.00
CA ILE A 20 -0.76 1.31 1.78
C ILE A 20 0.42 0.52 1.22
N MET A 21 0.23 -0.78 1.04
CA MET A 21 1.18 -1.65 0.37
C MET A 21 0.95 -1.59 -1.14
N MET A 22 2.02 -1.42 -1.90
CA MET A 22 1.99 -1.31 -3.34
C MET A 22 2.71 -2.52 -3.96
N GLU A 23 1.96 -3.39 -4.61
CA GLU A 23 2.49 -4.58 -5.26
C GLU A 23 2.48 -4.40 -6.79
N TRP A 24 3.48 -4.95 -7.49
CA TRP A 24 3.48 -4.96 -8.94
C TRP A 24 2.52 -6.03 -9.48
N THR A 25 1.63 -5.65 -10.40
CA THR A 25 0.69 -6.60 -11.04
C THR A 25 0.78 -6.64 -12.56
N GLY A 26 1.60 -5.78 -13.19
CA GLY A 26 1.79 -5.76 -14.63
C GLY A 26 2.40 -4.46 -15.14
N VAL A 27 2.57 -4.34 -16.45
CA VAL A 27 3.07 -3.09 -17.06
C VAL A 27 2.15 -1.94 -16.63
N ASN A 28 2.72 -0.91 -16.03
CA ASN A 28 2.02 0.26 -15.50
C ASN A 28 0.94 -0.04 -14.43
N LYS A 29 0.83 -1.26 -13.93
CA LYS A 29 -0.21 -1.64 -12.96
C LYS A 29 0.36 -1.93 -11.58
N ARG A 30 -0.30 -1.41 -10.55
CA ARG A 30 -0.01 -1.65 -9.14
C ARG A 30 -1.27 -2.06 -8.40
N MET A 31 -1.16 -3.05 -7.51
CA MET A 31 -2.20 -3.30 -6.52
C MET A 31 -1.89 -2.50 -5.26
N ALA A 32 -2.79 -1.60 -4.90
CA ALA A 32 -2.76 -0.89 -3.63
C ALA A 32 -3.62 -1.66 -2.61
N THR A 33 -3.00 -2.16 -1.54
CA THR A 33 -3.68 -2.81 -0.42
C THR A 33 -3.60 -1.92 0.82
N LEU A 34 -4.74 -1.59 1.43
CA LEU A 34 -4.79 -0.81 2.66
C LEU A 34 -4.36 -1.66 3.85
N ILE A 35 -3.14 -1.46 4.35
CA ILE A 35 -2.60 -2.25 5.47
C ILE A 35 -2.97 -1.65 6.82
N LYS A 36 -2.99 -0.32 6.91
CA LYS A 36 -3.38 0.38 8.14
C LYS A 36 -4.32 1.52 7.82
N HIS A 37 -5.42 1.66 8.55
CA HIS A 37 -6.20 2.90 8.58
C HIS A 37 -7.01 3.05 9.86
N ARG A 38 -6.87 4.18 10.56
CA ARG A 38 -7.57 4.45 11.84
C ARG A 38 -9.11 4.55 11.81
N SER A 39 -9.74 4.35 10.65
CA SER A 39 -11.19 4.61 10.45
C SER A 39 -11.81 3.86 9.26
N ARG A 40 -11.05 3.00 8.58
CA ARG A 40 -11.52 2.23 7.42
C ARG A 40 -11.08 0.80 7.62
N GLU A 41 -11.86 -0.13 7.07
CA GLU A 41 -11.51 -1.54 7.06
C GLU A 41 -10.21 -1.75 6.28
N GLU A 42 -9.29 -2.53 6.88
CA GLU A 42 -8.01 -2.90 6.29
C GLU A 42 -8.19 -4.08 5.32
N GLY A 43 -7.19 -4.33 4.47
CA GLY A 43 -7.24 -5.35 3.42
C GLY A 43 -7.99 -4.93 2.16
N GLN A 44 -8.63 -3.76 2.14
CA GLN A 44 -9.22 -3.20 0.91
C GLN A 44 -8.17 -3.07 -0.19
N LYS A 45 -8.52 -3.50 -1.40
CA LYS A 45 -7.63 -3.54 -2.57
C LYS A 45 -8.14 -2.67 -3.70
N LYS A 46 -7.24 -2.01 -4.42
CA LYS A 46 -7.53 -1.25 -5.63
C LYS A 46 -6.37 -1.39 -6.61
N GLU A 47 -6.68 -1.81 -7.84
CA GLU A 47 -5.71 -1.72 -8.94
C GLU A 47 -5.60 -0.24 -9.36
N LEU A 48 -4.36 0.21 -9.52
CA LEU A 48 -3.97 1.53 -9.96
C LEU A 48 -3.18 1.41 -11.27
N GLU A 49 -3.43 2.33 -12.19
CA GLU A 49 -2.69 2.45 -13.44
C GLU A 49 -1.81 3.71 -13.42
N ILE A 50 -0.51 3.53 -13.68
CA ILE A 50 0.46 4.62 -13.78
C ILE A 50 0.54 5.02 -15.25
N THR A 51 0.08 6.24 -15.55
CA THR A 51 0.09 6.82 -16.90
C THR A 51 1.13 7.93 -17.00
N GLY A 52 1.28 8.52 -18.19
CA GLY A 52 2.09 9.73 -18.37
C GLY A 52 1.53 10.96 -17.65
N GLU A 53 0.27 10.93 -17.20
CA GLU A 53 -0.41 12.05 -16.54
C GLU A 53 -0.57 11.85 -15.03
N GLY A 54 -0.18 10.68 -14.49
CA GLY A 54 -0.26 10.38 -13.07
C GLY A 54 -0.83 8.99 -12.77
N ILE A 55 -1.73 8.92 -11.79
CA ILE A 55 -2.33 7.66 -11.32
C ILE A 55 -3.84 7.70 -11.59
N PHE A 56 -4.36 6.63 -12.16
CA PHE A 56 -5.80 6.38 -12.36
C PHE A 56 -6.28 5.19 -11.51
#